data_AF-A0A350CN42-F1
#
_entry.id   AF-A0A350CN42-F1
#
_cell.length_a   1.000
_cell.length_b   1.000
_cell.length_c   1.000
_cell.angle_alpha   90.00
_cell.angle_beta   90.00
_cell.angle_gamma   90.00
#
_symmetry.space_group_name_H-M   'P 1'
#
loop_
_entity.id
_entity.type
_entity.pdbx_description
1 polymer ?
#
loop_
_entity_poly.entity_id
_entity_poly.type
_entity_poly.pdbx_seq_one_letter_code
_entity_poly.pdbx_strand_id
1 'polypeptide(L)'
;AILLFARINRLAHTVRYPNLATLLFVVGYLVVWGGFGALATLAQWALHDAGALDANMAVTNASACGLALVAAGLYQWTPAKHACLQMCRNPLAFVLTGWRPGLLGAWRMGFTHGLYCCGSCWLLMLLLFAAGVTNLAALVALAALILAEKLLPGGTVVACVGGLGLVAWGTLLLFP
;
A
#
# COMPACT_ATOMS: atom_id res chain seq x y z
N ALA A 1 11.67 5.65 -6.02
CA ALA A 1 11.64 7.09 -5.66
C ALA A 1 12.89 7.55 -4.90
N ILE A 2 13.30 6.87 -3.81
CA ILE A 2 14.40 7.30 -2.92
C ILE A 2 15.73 7.53 -3.67
N LEU A 3 16.18 6.57 -4.49
CA LEU A 3 17.44 6.70 -5.25
C LEU A 3 17.40 7.84 -6.26
N LEU A 4 16.25 8.06 -6.89
CA LEU A 4 16.05 9.16 -7.84
C LEU A 4 16.06 10.51 -7.11
N PHE A 5 15.36 10.63 -5.99
CA PHE A 5 15.36 11.81 -5.14
C PHE A 5 16.79 12.13 -4.67
N ALA A 6 17.53 11.12 -4.19
CA ALA A 6 18.93 11.27 -3.80
C ALA A 6 19.82 11.75 -4.97
N ARG A 7 19.61 11.23 -6.18
CA ARG A 7 20.36 11.63 -7.38
C ARG A 7 20.06 13.07 -7.80
N ILE A 8 18.78 13.45 -7.87
CA ILE A 8 18.36 14.82 -8.22
C ILE A 8 18.85 15.80 -7.16
N ASN A 9 18.74 15.46 -5.88
CA ASN A 9 19.18 16.33 -4.80
C ASN A 9 20.71 16.54 -4.76
N ARG A 10 21.49 15.54 -5.19
CA ARG A 10 22.94 15.68 -5.40
C ARG A 10 23.28 16.58 -6.59
N LEU A 11 22.53 16.46 -7.69
CA LEU A 11 22.77 17.24 -8.92
C LEU A 11 22.28 18.69 -8.83
N ALA A 12 21.19 18.93 -8.11
CA ALA A 12 20.55 20.23 -8.06
C ALA A 12 21.33 21.26 -7.20
N HIS A 13 22.28 20.83 -6.35
CA HIS A 13 23.00 21.67 -5.38
C HIS A 13 22.10 22.58 -4.51
N THR A 14 20.78 22.35 -4.50
CA THR A 14 19.78 23.21 -3.85
C THR A 14 19.76 23.10 -2.33
N VAL A 15 20.45 22.11 -1.74
CA VAL A 15 20.43 21.83 -0.30
C VAL A 15 21.86 21.62 0.20
N ARG A 16 22.23 22.38 1.24
CA ARG A 16 23.56 22.35 1.88
C ARG A 16 23.93 20.96 2.46
N TYR A 17 22.93 20.10 2.73
CA TYR A 17 23.08 18.75 3.31
C TYR A 17 22.23 17.69 2.55
N PRO A 18 22.73 17.13 1.42
CA PRO A 18 21.95 16.23 0.56
C PRO A 18 21.61 14.88 1.22
N ASN A 19 22.50 14.36 2.08
CA ASN A 19 22.26 13.11 2.82
C ASN A 19 21.14 13.27 3.85
N LEU A 20 21.10 14.40 4.57
CA LEU A 20 20.08 14.68 5.58
C LEU A 20 18.69 14.83 4.95
N ALA A 21 18.60 15.50 3.80
CA ALA A 21 17.35 15.58 3.04
C ALA A 21 16.86 14.20 2.58
N THR A 22 17.76 13.33 2.11
CA THR A 22 17.39 11.95 1.73
C THR A 22 16.91 11.15 2.95
N LEU A 23 17.57 11.30 4.10
CA LEU A 23 17.13 10.67 5.35
C LEU A 23 15.72 11.15 5.75
N LEU A 24 15.46 12.46 5.69
CA LEU A 24 14.15 13.02 6.00
C LEU A 24 13.04 12.54 5.06
N PHE A 25 13.36 12.34 3.78
CA PHE A 25 12.44 11.70 2.84
C PHE A 25 12.08 10.27 3.30
N VAL A 26 13.09 9.47 3.67
CA VAL A 26 12.88 8.10 4.15
C VAL A 26 12.08 8.09 5.46
N VAL A 27 12.39 8.99 6.39
CA VAL A 27 11.64 9.13 7.65
C VAL A 27 10.18 9.47 7.38
N GLY A 28 9.89 10.44 6.50
CA GLY A 28 8.51 10.78 6.13
C GLY A 28 7.75 9.57 5.56
N TYR A 29 8.42 8.78 4.72
CA TYR A 29 7.85 7.53 4.19
C TYR A 29 7.58 6.49 5.28
N LEU A 30 8.54 6.27 6.18
CA LEU A 30 8.43 5.31 7.28
C LEU A 30 7.36 5.71 8.30
N VAL A 31 7.15 6.99 8.55
CA VAL A 31 6.08 7.48 9.45
C VAL A 31 4.70 7.05 8.94
N VAL A 32 4.44 7.15 7.63
CA VAL A 32 3.16 6.70 7.06
C VAL A 32 2.98 5.19 7.23
N TRP A 33 4.01 4.41 6.93
CA TRP A 33 3.95 2.95 7.07
C TRP A 33 3.87 2.49 8.51
N GLY A 34 4.58 3.15 9.43
CA GLY A 34 4.49 2.91 10.86
C GLY A 34 3.10 3.23 11.39
N GLY A 35 2.50 4.34 10.96
CA GLY A 35 1.12 4.69 11.29
C GLY A 35 0.12 3.67 10.76
N PHE A 36 0.26 3.24 9.50
CA PHE A 36 -0.56 2.17 8.93
C PHE A 36 -0.42 0.87 9.73
N GLY A 37 0.82 0.45 10.03
CA GLY A 37 1.10 -0.74 10.83
C GLY A 37 0.50 -0.67 12.23
N ALA A 38 0.58 0.48 12.90
CA ALA A 38 -0.04 0.70 14.20
C ALA A 38 -1.57 0.57 14.12
N LEU A 39 -2.21 1.20 13.13
CA LEU A 39 -3.65 1.07 12.89
C LEU A 39 -4.06 -0.38 12.59
N ALA A 40 -3.29 -1.07 11.76
CA ALA A 40 -3.48 -2.48 11.45
C ALA A 40 -3.41 -3.35 12.71
N THR A 41 -2.40 -3.15 13.56
CA THR A 41 -2.25 -3.88 14.83
C THR A 41 -3.40 -3.59 15.79
N LEU A 42 -3.83 -2.33 15.91
CA LEU A 42 -4.98 -1.98 16.75
C LEU A 42 -6.27 -2.62 16.25
N ALA A 43 -6.50 -2.63 14.93
CA ALA A 43 -7.65 -3.31 14.33
C ALA A 43 -7.60 -4.82 14.61
N GLN A 44 -6.45 -5.46 14.40
CA GLN A 44 -6.29 -6.89 14.68
C GLN A 44 -6.48 -7.20 16.17
N TRP A 45 -5.99 -6.34 17.06
CA TRP A 45 -6.17 -6.49 18.50
C TRP A 45 -7.65 -6.37 18.90
N ALA A 46 -8.39 -5.41 18.34
CA ALA A 46 -9.83 -5.28 18.57
C ALA A 46 -10.62 -6.50 18.07
N LEU A 47 -10.26 -7.05 16.90
CA LEU A 47 -10.87 -8.28 16.39
C LEU A 47 -10.55 -9.50 17.27
N HIS A 48 -9.34 -9.57 17.81
CA HIS A 48 -8.93 -10.62 18.74
C HIS A 48 -9.76 -10.57 20.03
N ASP A 49 -9.89 -9.39 20.63
CA ASP A 49 -10.64 -9.18 21.88
C ASP A 49 -12.14 -9.45 21.70
N ALA A 50 -12.68 -9.17 20.51
CA ALA A 50 -14.05 -9.51 20.14
C ALA A 50 -14.29 -11.02 19.90
N GLY A 51 -13.24 -11.87 19.99
CA GLY A 51 -13.34 -13.30 19.71
C GLY A 51 -13.60 -13.63 18.23
N ALA A 52 -13.35 -12.68 17.33
CA ALA A 52 -13.61 -12.81 15.89
C ALA A 52 -12.46 -13.47 15.11
N LEU A 53 -11.37 -13.86 15.79
CA LEU A 53 -10.19 -14.49 15.19
C LEU A 53 -10.03 -15.94 15.63
N ASP A 54 -9.57 -16.80 14.71
CA ASP A 54 -9.21 -18.18 14.98
C ASP A 54 -7.78 -18.31 15.55
N ALA A 55 -7.32 -19.57 15.75
CA ALA A 55 -5.96 -19.85 16.21
C ALA A 55 -4.85 -19.37 15.24
N ASN A 56 -5.19 -19.10 13.97
CA ASN A 56 -4.29 -18.55 12.95
C ASN A 56 -4.38 -17.02 12.85
N MET A 57 -5.11 -16.36 13.75
CA MET A 57 -5.42 -14.93 13.68
C MET A 57 -6.16 -14.55 12.40
N ALA A 58 -6.95 -15.47 11.83
CA ALA A 58 -7.82 -15.25 10.68
C ALA A 58 -9.25 -14.96 11.13
N VAL A 59 -9.96 -14.11 10.39
CA VAL A 59 -11.37 -13.80 10.66
C VAL A 59 -12.23 -15.06 10.54
N THR A 60 -12.95 -15.41 11.59
CA THR A 60 -13.77 -16.64 11.67
C THR A 60 -15.03 -16.57 10.82
N ASN A 61 -15.53 -15.37 10.56
CA ASN A 61 -16.78 -15.15 9.85
C ASN A 61 -16.57 -15.12 8.32
N ALA A 62 -17.00 -16.18 7.63
CA ALA A 62 -16.89 -16.31 6.17
C ALA A 62 -17.53 -15.14 5.40
N SER A 63 -18.66 -14.60 5.88
CA SER A 63 -19.32 -13.44 5.28
C SER A 63 -18.48 -12.16 5.40
N ALA A 64 -17.80 -11.96 6.54
CA ALA A 64 -16.89 -10.82 6.72
C ALA A 64 -15.67 -10.94 5.80
N CYS A 65 -15.13 -12.15 5.64
CA CYS A 65 -14.06 -12.42 4.67
C CYS A 65 -14.51 -12.18 3.22
N GLY A 66 -15.69 -12.65 2.84
CA GLY A 66 -16.28 -12.41 1.52
C GLY A 66 -16.48 -10.92 1.24
N LEU A 67 -17.02 -10.17 2.20
CA LEU A 67 -17.18 -8.71 2.09
C LEU A 67 -15.84 -7.99 1.97
N ALA A 68 -14.82 -8.39 2.74
CA ALA A 68 -13.48 -7.81 2.65
C ALA A 68 -12.85 -8.04 1.26
N LEU A 69 -12.98 -9.25 0.72
CA LEU A 69 -12.53 -9.60 -0.63
C LEU A 69 -13.25 -8.78 -1.71
N VAL A 70 -14.58 -8.68 -1.63
CA VAL A 70 -15.36 -7.86 -2.58
C VAL A 70 -14.96 -6.40 -2.46
N ALA A 71 -14.83 -5.85 -1.26
CA ALA A 71 -14.42 -4.46 -1.05
C ALA A 71 -13.02 -4.18 -1.62
N ALA A 72 -12.06 -5.07 -1.38
CA ALA A 72 -10.71 -4.94 -1.94
C ALA A 72 -10.69 -5.11 -3.47
N GLY A 73 -11.54 -5.99 -4.00
CA GLY A 73 -11.76 -6.17 -5.42
C GLY A 73 -12.35 -4.92 -6.09
N LEU A 74 -13.40 -4.34 -5.52
CA LEU A 74 -14.00 -3.08 -5.99
C LEU A 74 -13.02 -1.92 -5.90
N TYR A 75 -12.19 -1.88 -4.84
CA TYR A 75 -11.15 -0.88 -4.69
C TYR A 75 -10.17 -0.86 -5.86
N GLN A 76 -9.94 -2.02 -6.49
CA GLN A 76 -9.06 -2.15 -7.65
C GLN A 76 -9.48 -1.25 -8.83
N TRP A 77 -10.77 -1.01 -9.00
CA TRP A 77 -11.34 -0.19 -10.08
C TRP A 77 -11.59 1.26 -9.69
N THR A 78 -11.28 1.65 -8.45
CA THR A 78 -11.53 3.01 -8.01
C THR A 78 -10.56 4.00 -8.66
N PRO A 79 -11.04 5.20 -9.05
CA PRO A 79 -10.16 6.24 -9.60
C PRO A 79 -9.11 6.67 -8.56
N ALA A 80 -9.44 6.59 -7.27
CA ALA A 80 -8.52 6.88 -6.17
C ALA A 80 -7.31 5.93 -6.17
N LYS A 81 -7.52 4.61 -6.30
CA LYS A 81 -6.42 3.63 -6.41
C LYS A 81 -5.57 3.91 -7.65
N HIS A 82 -6.21 4.14 -8.81
CA HIS A 82 -5.48 4.41 -10.04
C HIS A 82 -4.62 5.67 -9.95
N ALA A 83 -5.14 6.77 -9.39
CA ALA A 83 -4.36 7.99 -9.17
C ALA A 83 -3.16 7.75 -8.25
N CYS A 84 -3.34 7.03 -7.14
CA CYS A 84 -2.26 6.66 -6.23
C CYS A 84 -1.20 5.80 -6.93
N LEU A 85 -1.64 4.76 -7.65
CA LEU A 85 -0.76 3.82 -8.35
C LEU A 85 0.09 4.52 -9.42
N GLN A 86 -0.49 5.46 -10.18
CA GLN A 86 0.25 6.24 -11.18
C GLN A 86 1.38 7.06 -10.54
N MET A 87 1.13 7.71 -9.41
CA MET A 87 2.15 8.46 -8.67
C MET A 87 3.23 7.54 -8.09
N CYS A 88 2.88 6.32 -7.67
CA CYS A 88 3.86 5.33 -7.22
C CYS A 88 4.75 4.81 -8.35
N ARG A 89 4.19 4.61 -9.55
CA ARG A 89 4.86 4.04 -10.72
C ARG A 89 5.77 5.02 -11.44
N ASN A 90 5.45 6.32 -11.37
CA ASN A 90 6.25 7.35 -12.02
C ASN A 90 7.00 8.23 -10.99
N PRO A 91 8.08 7.72 -10.38
CA PRO A 91 8.85 8.48 -9.40
C PRO A 91 9.51 9.72 -9.99
N LEU A 92 9.79 9.73 -11.31
CA LEU A 92 10.36 10.87 -12.01
C LEU A 92 9.36 12.02 -12.09
N ALA A 93 8.16 11.76 -12.59
CA ALA A 93 7.10 12.77 -12.62
C ALA A 93 6.80 13.29 -11.21
N PHE A 94 6.65 12.40 -10.22
CA PHE A 94 6.41 12.80 -8.83
C PHE A 94 7.47 13.77 -8.29
N VAL A 95 8.76 13.47 -8.50
CA VAL A 95 9.84 14.31 -7.99
C VAL A 95 9.92 15.63 -8.73
N LEU A 96 9.70 15.64 -10.05
CA LEU A 96 9.79 16.84 -10.89
C LEU A 96 8.61 17.79 -10.68
N THR A 97 7.37 17.28 -10.65
CA THR A 97 6.17 18.12 -10.49
C THR A 97 5.93 18.52 -9.04
N GLY A 98 6.44 17.73 -8.09
CA GLY A 98 6.23 17.91 -6.66
C GLY A 98 7.45 18.42 -5.90
N TRP A 99 8.51 18.88 -6.59
CA TRP A 99 9.77 19.26 -5.94
C TRP A 99 9.54 20.34 -4.88
N ARG A 100 9.97 20.07 -3.64
CA ARG A 100 9.96 21.04 -2.55
C ARG A 100 11.37 21.20 -2.00
N PRO A 101 12.00 22.38 -2.14
CA PRO A 101 13.36 22.59 -1.67
C PRO A 101 13.44 22.55 -0.13
N GLY A 102 14.64 22.27 0.37
CA GLY A 102 14.97 22.27 1.80
C GLY A 102 14.59 20.99 2.55
N LEU A 103 14.98 20.93 3.83
CA LEU A 103 14.80 19.76 4.70
C LEU A 103 13.31 19.43 4.95
N LEU A 104 12.50 20.45 5.23
CA LEU A 104 11.05 20.29 5.41
C LEU A 104 10.36 19.85 4.12
N GLY A 105 10.85 20.31 2.96
CA GLY A 105 10.39 19.88 1.65
C GLY A 105 10.63 18.38 1.44
N ALA A 106 11.85 17.90 1.74
CA ALA A 106 12.20 16.49 1.64
C ALA A 106 11.33 15.58 2.52
N TRP A 107 11.09 15.97 3.78
CA TRP A 107 10.18 15.24 4.68
C TRP A 107 8.75 15.19 4.15
N ARG A 108 8.19 16.33 3.72
CA ARG A 108 6.84 16.41 3.13
C ARG A 108 6.71 15.56 1.87
N MET A 109 7.74 15.55 1.01
CA MET A 109 7.75 14.71 -0.18
C MET A 109 7.78 13.22 0.18
N GLY A 110 8.58 12.82 1.17
CA GLY A 110 8.61 11.46 1.69
C GLY A 110 7.25 11.01 2.23
N PHE A 111 6.64 11.84 3.07
CA PHE A 111 5.30 11.60 3.63
C PHE A 111 4.22 11.48 2.55
N THR A 112 4.20 12.41 1.59
CA THR A 112 3.23 12.38 0.48
C THR A 112 3.40 11.12 -0.38
N HIS A 113 4.65 10.73 -0.65
CA HIS A 113 4.94 9.49 -1.38
C HIS A 113 4.50 8.25 -0.59
N GLY A 114 4.72 8.25 0.73
CA GLY A 114 4.22 7.23 1.63
C GLY A 114 2.70 7.08 1.56
N LEU A 115 1.96 8.20 1.56
CA LEU A 115 0.50 8.20 1.44
C LEU A 115 0.01 7.61 0.11
N TYR A 116 0.63 7.97 -1.03
CA TYR A 116 0.28 7.36 -2.31
C TYR A 116 0.60 5.86 -2.33
N CYS A 117 1.76 5.46 -1.81
CA CYS A 117 2.16 4.05 -1.73
C CYS A 117 1.20 3.24 -0.86
N CYS A 118 0.85 3.74 0.32
CA CYS A 118 -0.11 3.10 1.22
C CYS A 118 -1.51 3.09 0.59
N GLY A 119 -1.99 4.22 0.07
CA GLY A 119 -3.28 4.33 -0.62
C GLY A 119 -3.42 3.36 -1.79
N SER A 120 -2.35 3.09 -2.54
CA SER A 120 -2.45 2.12 -3.65
C SER A 120 -2.73 0.66 -3.22
N CYS A 121 -2.34 0.25 -2.00
CA CYS A 121 -2.36 -1.17 -1.61
C CYS A 121 -2.95 -1.47 -0.22
N TRP A 122 -3.41 -0.48 0.54
CA TRP A 122 -3.89 -0.68 1.93
C TRP A 122 -5.00 -1.73 2.04
N LEU A 123 -6.02 -1.68 1.17
CA LEU A 123 -7.11 -2.66 1.15
C LEU A 123 -6.64 -4.08 0.83
N LEU A 124 -5.65 -4.23 -0.06
CA LEU A 124 -5.04 -5.53 -0.34
C LEU A 124 -4.25 -6.04 0.87
N MET A 125 -3.60 -5.15 1.62
CA MET A 125 -2.91 -5.54 2.85
C MET A 125 -3.88 -5.96 3.96
N LEU A 126 -5.05 -5.32 4.06
CA LEU A 126 -6.10 -5.71 5.02
C LEU A 126 -6.65 -7.12 4.75
N LEU A 127 -6.57 -7.63 3.51
CA LEU A 127 -6.96 -9.01 3.21
C LEU A 127 -6.11 -10.05 3.94
N LEU A 128 -4.91 -9.70 4.41
CA LEU A 128 -4.11 -10.59 5.25
C LEU A 128 -4.81 -10.91 6.58
N PHE A 129 -5.67 -10.03 7.08
CA PHE A 129 -6.48 -10.31 8.26
C PHE A 129 -7.56 -11.36 7.98
N ALA A 130 -8.15 -11.32 6.78
CA ALA A 130 -9.13 -12.32 6.35
C ALA A 130 -8.47 -13.70 6.13
N ALA A 131 -7.25 -13.73 5.59
CA ALA A 131 -6.52 -14.97 5.29
C ALA A 131 -5.71 -15.55 6.46
N GLY A 132 -5.46 -14.74 7.51
CA GLY A 132 -4.58 -15.06 8.62
C GLY A 132 -3.13 -14.65 8.35
N VAL A 133 -2.49 -14.02 9.34
CA VAL A 133 -1.09 -13.55 9.24
C VAL A 133 -0.10 -14.71 9.08
N THR A 134 -0.46 -15.90 9.54
CA THR A 134 0.35 -17.12 9.39
C THR A 134 0.27 -17.73 7.99
N ASN A 135 -0.66 -17.28 7.15
CA ASN A 135 -0.83 -17.78 5.79
C ASN A 135 0.21 -17.19 4.84
N LEU A 136 1.39 -17.83 4.80
CA LEU A 136 2.50 -17.45 3.92
C LEU A 136 2.08 -17.43 2.44
N ALA A 137 1.19 -18.33 2.01
CA ALA A 137 0.73 -18.37 0.63
C ALA A 137 -0.08 -17.11 0.27
N ALA A 138 -1.00 -16.69 1.14
CA ALA A 138 -1.75 -15.45 0.97
C ALA A 138 -0.83 -14.22 1.00
N LEU A 139 0.14 -14.19 1.91
CA LEU A 139 1.16 -13.14 1.98
C LEU A 139 1.95 -13.01 0.69
N VAL A 140 2.48 -14.12 0.18
CA VAL A 140 3.27 -14.13 -1.06
C VAL A 140 2.40 -13.76 -2.26
N ALA A 141 1.17 -14.28 -2.35
CA ALA A 141 0.26 -13.97 -3.45
C ALA A 141 -0.11 -12.49 -3.49
N LEU A 142 -0.49 -11.89 -2.35
CA LEU A 142 -0.81 -10.46 -2.27
C LEU A 142 0.42 -9.59 -2.53
N ALA A 143 1.58 -9.95 -1.99
CA ALA A 143 2.83 -9.24 -2.27
C ALA A 143 3.19 -9.29 -3.76
N ALA A 144 3.08 -10.45 -4.39
CA ALA A 144 3.32 -10.62 -5.82
C ALA A 144 2.34 -9.79 -6.66
N LEU A 145 1.05 -9.77 -6.29
CA LEU A 145 0.04 -8.96 -6.95
C LEU A 145 0.36 -7.46 -6.85
N ILE A 146 0.65 -6.96 -5.64
CA ILE A 146 1.01 -5.55 -5.41
C ILE A 146 2.29 -5.19 -6.19
N LEU A 147 3.28 -6.09 -6.22
CA LEU A 147 4.52 -5.87 -6.94
C LEU A 147 4.28 -5.84 -8.45
N ALA A 148 3.46 -6.77 -8.96
CA ALA A 148 3.07 -6.82 -10.37
C ALA A 148 2.33 -5.55 -10.79
N GLU A 149 1.40 -5.04 -9.97
CA GLU A 149 0.72 -3.76 -10.21
C GLU A 149 1.69 -2.57 -10.27
N LYS A 150 2.71 -2.57 -9.41
CA LYS A 150 3.67 -1.46 -9.29
C LYS A 150 4.81 -1.52 -10.31
N LEU A 151 5.22 -2.69 -10.77
CA LEU A 151 6.41 -2.85 -11.62
C LEU A 151 6.08 -3.13 -13.09
N LEU A 152 4.97 -3.81 -13.39
CA LEU A 152 4.69 -4.21 -14.77
C LEU A 152 4.14 -3.03 -15.60
N PRO A 153 4.50 -2.91 -16.89
CA PRO A 153 3.98 -1.87 -17.77
C PRO A 153 2.44 -1.91 -17.86
N GLY A 154 1.84 -3.10 -17.78
CA GLY A 154 0.38 -3.34 -17.74
C GLY A 154 -0.25 -3.36 -16.34
N GLY A 155 0.33 -2.72 -15.32
CA GLY A 155 -0.15 -2.80 -13.93
C GLY A 155 -1.65 -2.48 -13.73
N THR A 156 -2.26 -1.65 -14.58
CA THR A 156 -3.71 -1.39 -14.56
C THR A 156 -4.53 -2.63 -14.95
N VAL A 157 -4.06 -3.41 -15.92
CA VAL A 157 -4.69 -4.68 -16.34
C VAL A 157 -4.53 -5.71 -15.23
N VAL A 158 -3.35 -5.78 -14.61
CA VAL A 158 -3.11 -6.67 -13.45
C VAL A 158 -4.05 -6.33 -12.31
N ALA A 159 -4.21 -5.04 -11.99
CA ALA A 159 -5.18 -4.61 -10.99
C ALA A 159 -6.62 -4.97 -11.39
N CYS A 160 -6.98 -4.78 -12.66
CA CYS A 160 -8.33 -5.10 -13.14
C CYS A 160 -8.64 -6.60 -13.02
N VAL A 161 -7.73 -7.46 -13.48
CA VAL A 161 -7.85 -8.93 -13.41
C VAL A 161 -7.79 -9.42 -11.96
N GLY A 162 -6.88 -8.88 -11.16
CA GLY A 162 -6.80 -9.18 -9.73
C GLY A 162 -8.09 -8.78 -9.01
N GLY A 163 -8.66 -7.63 -9.35
CA GLY A 163 -9.94 -7.16 -8.83
C GLY A 163 -11.09 -8.10 -9.15
N LEU A 164 -11.18 -8.55 -10.41
CA LEU A 164 -12.18 -9.55 -10.83
C LEU A 164 -12.03 -10.84 -10.02
N GLY A 165 -10.80 -11.34 -9.86
CA GLY A 165 -10.53 -12.54 -9.07
C GLY A 165 -10.96 -12.41 -7.61
N LEU A 166 -10.65 -11.27 -6.97
CA LEU A 166 -11.05 -11.00 -5.59
C LEU A 166 -12.57 -10.87 -5.42
N VAL A 167 -13.25 -10.17 -6.34
CA VAL A 167 -14.71 -10.07 -6.31
C VAL A 167 -15.35 -11.44 -6.52
N ALA A 168 -14.92 -12.20 -7.52
CA ALA A 168 -15.46 -13.53 -7.80
C ALA A 168 -15.30 -14.46 -6.60
N TRP A 169 -14.11 -14.52 -6.01
CA TRP A 169 -13.84 -15.32 -4.82
C TRP A 169 -14.69 -14.85 -3.63
N GLY A 170 -14.77 -13.53 -3.40
CA GLY A 170 -15.57 -12.96 -2.32
C GLY A 170 -17.07 -13.27 -2.47
N THR A 171 -17.60 -13.20 -3.69
CA THR A 171 -19.00 -13.54 -3.98
C THR A 171 -19.29 -15.03 -3.78
N LEU A 172 -18.36 -15.91 -4.14
CA LEU A 172 -18.50 -17.36 -3.90
C LEU A 172 -18.54 -17.69 -2.41
N LEU A 173 -17.77 -16.96 -1.58
CA LEU A 173 -17.82 -17.12 -0.12
C LEU A 173 -19.11 -16.57 0.51
N LEU A 174 -19.72 -15.56 -0.10
CA LEU A 174 -20.97 -14.94 0.38
C LEU A 174 -22.21 -15.77 0.02
N PHE A 175 -22.19 -16.43 -1.14
CA PHE A 175 -23.27 -17.27 -1.65
C PHE A 175 -22.72 -18.69 -1.90
N PRO A 176 -22.53 -19.49 -0.83
CA PRO A 176 -22.06 -20.87 -0.93
C PRO A 176 -23.05 -21.78 -1.67
#